data_AF-A0A7S1TH02-F1
#
_entry.id   AF-A0A7S1TH02-F1
#
_cell.length_a   1.000
_cell.length_b   1.000
_cell.length_c   1.000
_cell.angle_alpha   90.00
_cell.angle_beta   90.00
_cell.angle_gamma   90.00
#
_symmetry.space_group_name_H-M   'P 1'
#
loop_
_entity.id
_entity.type
_entity.pdbx_description
1 polymer ?
#
loop_
_entity_poly.entity_id
_entity_poly.type
_entity_poly.pdbx_seq_one_letter_code
_entity_poly.pdbx_strand_id
1 'polypeptide(L)'
;MRELSVLEKQVSIEREKMIQMEQLADRVRLLEEEITGLKNDADALDAKVADGEEQLCQLEQDVRVVTEEREKVMLNLESCTEEIRSKEQQISRAKEDMVRAFQEVESYEMSGRQSDLLRLIERGTQLEGKVQELRVIRKDVDSHFQATNKTLAEQESRKRNILDNIKFRKLTSEIDSLALEIEAYNRKANEVSGGTDLIKSLSTIEKQLMEANAIKSSLVGSRHIVSRTRQEKERELRERDEDGLRKDYNALLVEKKTLELSVSELERYQRALDQALMAYHAIKMHDINKILRELWATTYRGNDIDTIEIVSDVETAESSNVRRSYNYRVVMHRGDAILDMRGRCSAGQKVLACLVIRLALAESFCLDCGILALDEPTTNLDALNIESLAASLAEIIRHRRQQRNFQLLVITHDERFIELLGARDVVDDYYLVKKDDRGLSRIFKQSLRKL
;
A
#
# COMPACT_ATOMS: atom_id res chain seq x y z
N MET A 1 -142.36 -18.63 42.55
CA MET A 1 -141.79 -18.84 41.20
C MET A 1 -140.75 -17.81 40.78
N ARG A 2 -140.72 -16.56 41.30
CA ARG A 2 -139.69 -15.56 40.93
C ARG A 2 -138.33 -15.74 41.64
N GLU A 3 -138.29 -16.30 42.85
CA GLU A 3 -137.04 -16.45 43.64
C GLU A 3 -136.16 -17.64 43.21
N LEU A 4 -136.76 -18.75 42.78
CA LEU A 4 -136.02 -19.94 42.30
C LEU A 4 -135.28 -19.68 40.97
N SER A 5 -135.88 -18.90 40.06
CA SER A 5 -135.26 -18.50 38.80
C SER A 5 -134.07 -17.54 38.99
N VAL A 6 -134.06 -16.75 40.07
CA VAL A 6 -132.95 -15.85 40.41
C VAL A 6 -131.77 -16.65 40.97
N LEU A 7 -132.03 -17.63 41.84
CA LEU A 7 -130.99 -18.52 42.37
C LEU A 7 -130.38 -19.43 41.29
N GLU A 8 -131.16 -19.99 40.38
CA GLU A 8 -130.62 -20.79 39.26
C GLU A 8 -129.75 -19.94 38.32
N LYS A 9 -130.13 -18.69 38.05
CA LYS A 9 -129.28 -17.73 37.32
C LYS A 9 -128.00 -17.41 38.09
N GLN A 10 -128.05 -17.21 39.40
CA GLN A 10 -126.86 -16.96 40.21
C GLN A 10 -125.91 -18.16 40.24
N VAL A 11 -126.43 -19.39 40.36
CA VAL A 11 -125.60 -20.62 40.31
C VAL A 11 -124.99 -20.83 38.93
N SER A 12 -125.72 -20.54 37.85
CA SER A 12 -125.19 -20.56 36.49
C SER A 12 -124.06 -19.54 36.30
N ILE A 13 -124.24 -18.31 36.80
CA ILE A 13 -123.24 -17.24 36.73
C ILE A 13 -122.00 -17.60 37.55
N GLU A 14 -122.15 -18.17 38.75
CA GLU A 14 -121.01 -18.58 39.57
C GLU A 14 -120.28 -19.80 39.01
N ARG A 15 -120.97 -20.74 38.36
CA ARG A 15 -120.32 -21.83 37.60
C ARG A 15 -119.56 -21.32 36.38
N GLU A 16 -120.12 -20.37 35.64
CA GLU A 16 -119.43 -19.70 34.53
C GLU A 16 -118.17 -18.97 35.01
N LYS A 17 -118.25 -18.26 36.14
CA LYS A 17 -117.09 -17.61 36.77
C LYS A 17 -116.04 -18.63 37.25
N MET A 18 -116.45 -19.77 37.78
CA MET A 18 -115.52 -20.81 38.22
C MET A 18 -114.77 -21.43 37.04
N ILE A 19 -115.46 -21.74 35.95
CA ILE A 19 -114.83 -22.24 34.71
C ILE A 19 -113.91 -21.18 34.11
N GLN A 20 -114.30 -19.90 34.14
CA GLN A 20 -113.42 -18.81 33.71
C GLN A 20 -112.18 -18.66 34.62
N MET A 21 -112.32 -18.86 35.93
CA MET A 21 -111.19 -18.86 36.87
C MET A 21 -110.24 -20.04 36.66
N GLU A 22 -110.76 -21.25 36.40
CA GLU A 22 -109.93 -22.41 36.05
C GLU A 22 -109.18 -22.18 34.73
N GLN A 23 -109.84 -21.66 33.70
CA GLN A 23 -109.20 -21.29 32.43
C GLN A 23 -108.12 -20.20 32.61
N LEU A 24 -108.36 -19.24 33.50
CA LEU A 24 -107.38 -18.21 33.86
C LEU A 24 -106.19 -18.80 34.64
N ALA A 25 -106.44 -19.72 35.58
CA ALA A 25 -105.39 -20.38 36.36
C ALA A 25 -104.49 -21.26 35.47
N ASP A 26 -105.07 -22.05 34.57
CA ASP A 26 -104.31 -22.84 33.59
C ASP A 26 -103.49 -21.95 32.65
N ARG A 27 -104.06 -20.80 32.25
CA ARG A 27 -103.36 -19.81 31.41
C ARG A 27 -102.24 -19.09 32.15
N VAL A 28 -102.40 -18.79 33.43
CA VAL A 28 -101.32 -18.27 34.28
C VAL A 28 -100.21 -19.29 34.41
N ARG A 29 -100.55 -20.56 34.65
CA ARG A 29 -99.55 -21.64 34.76
C ARG A 29 -98.76 -21.84 33.47
N LEU A 30 -99.44 -21.85 32.31
CA LEU A 30 -98.78 -21.90 31.00
C LEU A 30 -97.83 -20.72 30.80
N LEU A 31 -98.26 -19.50 31.15
CA LEU A 31 -97.41 -18.31 31.06
C LEU A 31 -96.23 -18.36 32.04
N GLU A 32 -96.40 -18.91 33.24
CA GLU A 32 -95.31 -19.12 34.19
C GLU A 32 -94.28 -20.13 33.65
N GLU A 33 -94.73 -21.25 33.08
CA GLU A 33 -93.87 -22.22 32.39
C GLU A 33 -93.12 -21.54 31.22
N GLU A 34 -93.81 -20.73 30.40
CA GLU A 34 -93.20 -19.98 29.29
C GLU A 34 -92.17 -18.93 29.76
N ILE A 35 -92.46 -18.20 30.84
CA ILE A 35 -91.54 -17.23 31.46
C ILE A 35 -90.30 -17.95 32.01
N THR A 36 -90.45 -19.12 32.62
CA THR A 36 -89.30 -19.90 33.10
C THR A 36 -88.45 -20.43 31.95
N GLY A 37 -89.06 -20.86 30.85
CA GLY A 37 -88.36 -21.26 29.63
C GLY A 37 -87.56 -20.10 29.04
N LEU A 38 -88.20 -18.93 28.86
CA LEU A 38 -87.55 -17.73 28.35
C LEU A 38 -86.41 -17.22 29.24
N LYS A 39 -86.53 -17.36 30.57
CA LYS A 39 -85.44 -17.04 31.49
C LYS A 39 -84.23 -17.95 31.32
N ASN A 40 -84.46 -19.26 31.23
CA ASN A 40 -83.37 -20.21 31.00
C ASN A 40 -82.69 -19.97 29.65
N ASP A 41 -83.46 -19.64 28.61
CA ASP A 41 -82.92 -19.29 27.30
C ASP A 41 -82.13 -17.98 27.34
N ALA A 42 -82.58 -16.97 28.10
CA ALA A 42 -81.86 -15.72 28.31
C ALA A 42 -80.54 -15.96 29.05
N ASP A 43 -80.54 -16.71 30.16
CA ASP A 43 -79.33 -17.05 30.92
C ASP A 43 -78.33 -17.85 30.06
N ALA A 44 -78.83 -18.77 29.21
CA ALA A 44 -78.00 -19.53 28.28
C ALA A 44 -77.41 -18.66 27.15
N LEU A 45 -78.13 -17.62 26.71
CA LEU A 45 -77.62 -16.65 25.75
C LEU A 45 -76.58 -15.73 26.39
N ASP A 46 -76.81 -15.25 27.61
CA ASP A 46 -75.86 -14.41 28.35
C ASP A 46 -74.53 -15.14 28.60
N ALA A 47 -74.58 -16.43 28.95
CA ALA A 47 -73.38 -17.25 29.08
C ALA A 47 -72.60 -17.38 27.76
N LYS A 48 -73.30 -17.51 26.61
CA LYS A 48 -72.66 -17.55 25.29
C LYS A 48 -72.08 -16.20 24.87
N VAL A 49 -72.73 -15.09 25.24
CA VAL A 49 -72.21 -13.74 25.00
C VAL A 49 -70.93 -13.53 25.79
N ALA A 50 -70.90 -13.91 27.08
CA ALA A 50 -69.71 -13.80 27.92
C ALA A 50 -68.52 -14.60 27.38
N ASP A 51 -68.73 -15.85 26.96
CA ASP A 51 -67.69 -16.68 26.32
C ASP A 51 -67.21 -16.05 25.00
N GLY A 52 -68.12 -15.49 24.21
CA GLY A 52 -67.78 -14.76 22.99
C GLY A 52 -66.95 -13.50 23.24
N GLU A 53 -67.29 -12.71 24.27
CA GLU A 53 -66.55 -11.52 24.68
C GLU A 53 -65.13 -11.86 25.18
N GLU A 54 -64.98 -12.96 25.94
CA GLU A 54 -63.67 -13.43 26.41
C GLU A 54 -62.79 -13.88 25.25
N GLN A 55 -63.34 -14.65 24.29
CA GLN A 55 -62.63 -15.04 23.08
C GLN A 55 -62.23 -13.84 22.22
N LEU A 56 -63.11 -12.84 22.10
CA LEU A 56 -62.84 -11.64 21.32
C LEU A 56 -61.71 -10.81 21.95
N CYS A 57 -61.68 -10.70 23.28
CA CYS A 57 -60.59 -10.04 24.02
C CYS A 57 -59.25 -10.74 23.81
N GLN A 58 -59.22 -12.09 23.80
CA GLN A 58 -58.00 -12.86 23.51
C GLN A 58 -57.51 -12.62 22.07
N LEU A 59 -58.42 -12.69 21.10
CA LEU A 59 -58.11 -12.42 19.70
C LEU A 59 -57.60 -11.00 19.46
N GLU A 60 -58.20 -9.99 20.11
CA GLU A 60 -57.72 -8.61 20.04
C GLU A 60 -56.31 -8.46 20.60
N GLN A 61 -56.00 -9.15 21.70
CA GLN A 61 -54.67 -9.16 22.28
C GLN A 61 -53.63 -9.82 21.36
N ASP A 62 -53.97 -10.96 20.78
CA ASP A 62 -53.10 -11.68 19.83
C ASP A 62 -52.82 -10.86 18.57
N VAL A 63 -53.85 -10.22 17.99
CA VAL A 63 -53.69 -9.30 16.85
C VAL A 63 -52.72 -8.19 17.19
N ARG A 64 -52.84 -7.61 18.39
CA ARG A 64 -52.00 -6.51 18.85
C ARG A 64 -50.53 -6.93 18.95
N VAL A 65 -50.26 -8.08 19.54
CA VAL A 65 -48.89 -8.65 19.63
C VAL A 65 -48.31 -8.89 18.24
N VAL A 66 -49.05 -9.53 17.34
CA VAL A 66 -48.59 -9.82 15.97
C VAL A 66 -48.34 -8.52 15.18
N THR A 67 -49.16 -7.48 15.37
CA THR A 67 -48.91 -6.18 14.73
C THR A 67 -47.64 -5.51 15.21
N GLU A 68 -47.35 -5.54 16.52
CA GLU A 68 -46.12 -4.98 17.09
C GLU A 68 -44.88 -5.74 16.61
N GLU A 69 -44.95 -7.07 16.50
CA GLU A 69 -43.87 -7.89 15.94
C GLU A 69 -43.65 -7.58 14.45
N ARG A 70 -44.73 -7.43 13.68
CA ARG A 70 -44.66 -7.07 12.25
C ARG A 70 -43.97 -5.72 12.04
N GLU A 71 -44.30 -4.71 12.85
CA GLU A 71 -43.68 -3.39 12.77
C GLU A 71 -42.19 -3.44 13.06
N LYS A 72 -41.77 -4.18 14.09
CA LYS A 72 -40.34 -4.39 14.40
C LYS A 72 -39.60 -5.06 13.24
N VAL A 73 -40.20 -6.09 12.63
CA VAL A 73 -39.60 -6.78 11.48
C VAL A 73 -39.49 -5.85 10.27
N MET A 74 -40.51 -5.03 9.99
CA MET A 74 -40.45 -4.07 8.89
C MET A 74 -39.35 -3.02 9.08
N LEU A 75 -39.22 -2.45 10.29
CA LEU A 75 -38.14 -1.50 10.62
C LEU A 75 -36.75 -2.10 10.41
N ASN A 76 -36.55 -3.35 10.84
CA ASN A 76 -35.28 -4.05 10.62
C ASN A 76 -35.02 -4.32 9.14
N LEU A 77 -36.06 -4.69 8.38
CA LEU A 77 -35.96 -4.91 6.94
C LEU A 77 -35.57 -3.62 6.20
N GLU A 78 -36.21 -2.49 6.53
CA GLU A 78 -35.90 -1.17 5.97
C GLU A 78 -34.44 -0.79 6.23
N SER A 79 -33.98 -0.91 7.49
CA SER A 79 -32.58 -0.66 7.86
C SER A 79 -31.61 -1.54 7.06
N CYS A 80 -31.86 -2.86 6.97
CA CYS A 80 -31.01 -3.77 6.20
C CYS A 80 -31.00 -3.44 4.70
N THR A 81 -32.15 -3.06 4.11
CA THR A 81 -32.21 -2.67 2.70
C THR A 81 -31.41 -1.40 2.41
N GLU A 82 -31.41 -0.45 3.34
CA GLU A 82 -30.68 0.81 3.19
C GLU A 82 -29.16 0.58 3.31
N GLU A 83 -28.73 -0.30 4.23
CA GLU A 83 -27.34 -0.75 4.33
C GLU A 83 -26.86 -1.44 3.04
N ILE A 84 -27.64 -2.39 2.50
CA ILE A 84 -27.31 -3.08 1.24
C ILE A 84 -27.17 -2.07 0.10
N ARG A 85 -28.11 -1.13 -0.02
CA ARG A 85 -28.08 -0.09 -1.06
C ARG A 85 -26.84 0.81 -0.93
N SER A 86 -26.42 1.13 0.29
CA SER A 86 -25.20 1.89 0.55
C SER A 86 -23.94 1.13 0.10
N LYS A 87 -23.89 -0.19 0.34
CA LYS A 87 -22.77 -1.05 -0.06
C LYS A 87 -22.71 -1.23 -1.57
N GLU A 88 -23.84 -1.40 -2.24
CA GLU A 88 -23.92 -1.43 -3.70
C GLU A 88 -23.36 -0.15 -4.33
N GLN A 89 -23.70 1.02 -3.79
CA GLN A 89 -23.14 2.29 -4.27
C GLN A 89 -21.63 2.38 -4.07
N GLN A 90 -21.10 1.91 -2.94
CA GLN A 90 -19.65 1.87 -2.68
C GLN A 90 -18.93 0.95 -3.69
N ILE A 91 -19.48 -0.24 -3.94
CA ILE A 91 -18.91 -1.19 -4.92
C ILE A 91 -18.94 -0.61 -6.33
N SER A 92 -20.03 0.06 -6.72
CA SER A 92 -20.14 0.67 -8.05
C SER A 92 -19.09 1.76 -8.28
N ARG A 93 -18.84 2.62 -7.26
CA ARG A 93 -17.77 3.63 -7.32
C ARG A 93 -16.38 3.01 -7.44
N ALA A 94 -16.10 1.99 -6.61
CA ALA A 94 -14.81 1.29 -6.67
C ALA A 94 -14.57 0.63 -8.04
N LYS A 95 -15.62 0.10 -8.68
CA LYS A 95 -15.55 -0.44 -10.04
C LYS A 95 -15.22 0.65 -11.06
N GLU A 96 -15.85 1.81 -10.99
CA GLU A 96 -15.58 2.94 -11.89
C GLU A 96 -14.13 3.46 -11.74
N ASP A 97 -13.63 3.53 -10.51
CA ASP A 97 -12.24 3.92 -10.22
C ASP A 97 -11.24 2.91 -10.79
N MET A 98 -11.53 1.61 -10.64
CA MET A 98 -10.69 0.54 -11.19
C MET A 98 -10.65 0.60 -12.73
N VAL A 99 -11.79 0.81 -13.39
CA VAL A 99 -11.85 0.96 -14.85
C VAL A 99 -11.03 2.16 -15.32
N ARG A 100 -11.10 3.30 -14.63
CA ARG A 100 -10.27 4.47 -14.96
C ARG A 100 -8.77 4.17 -14.83
N ALA A 101 -8.36 3.51 -13.75
CA ALA A 101 -6.96 3.11 -13.57
C ALA A 101 -6.48 2.17 -14.67
N PHE A 102 -7.31 1.19 -15.09
CA PHE A 102 -6.97 0.31 -16.21
C PHE A 102 -6.83 1.07 -17.53
N GLN A 103 -7.71 2.02 -17.82
CA GLN A 103 -7.62 2.85 -19.02
C GLN A 103 -6.36 3.72 -19.03
N GLU A 104 -5.92 4.23 -17.88
CA GLU A 104 -4.66 4.97 -17.76
C GLU A 104 -3.44 4.07 -18.05
N VAL A 105 -3.43 2.85 -17.50
CA VAL A 105 -2.36 1.86 -17.77
C VAL A 105 -2.33 1.46 -19.24
N GLU A 106 -3.50 1.16 -19.83
CA GLU A 106 -3.61 0.81 -21.25
C GLU A 106 -3.17 1.99 -22.15
N SER A 107 -3.54 3.23 -21.80
CA SER A 107 -3.08 4.42 -22.51
C SER A 107 -1.55 4.58 -22.44
N TYR A 108 -0.94 4.21 -21.31
CA TYR A 108 0.50 4.25 -21.12
C TYR A 108 1.20 3.17 -21.97
N GLU A 109 0.70 1.94 -21.97
CA GLU A 109 1.22 0.85 -22.81
C GLU A 109 1.11 1.19 -24.30
N MET A 110 -0.05 1.70 -24.73
CA MET A 110 -0.31 2.11 -26.12
C MET A 110 0.48 3.34 -26.55
N SER A 111 0.91 4.19 -25.61
CA SER A 111 1.68 5.40 -25.92
C SER A 111 3.12 5.14 -26.38
N GLY A 112 3.61 3.89 -26.31
CA GLY A 112 4.95 3.53 -26.78
C GLY A 112 6.10 4.21 -26.00
N ARG A 113 5.81 4.84 -24.86
CA ARG A 113 6.79 5.57 -24.05
C ARG A 113 7.92 4.68 -23.53
N GLN A 114 7.66 3.38 -23.35
CA GLN A 114 8.70 2.43 -22.96
C GLN A 114 9.76 2.26 -24.05
N SER A 115 9.36 2.22 -25.33
CA SER A 115 10.31 2.22 -26.45
C SER A 115 11.06 3.55 -26.59
N ASP A 116 10.40 4.69 -26.32
CA ASP A 116 11.07 5.99 -26.33
C ASP A 116 12.08 6.14 -25.18
N LEU A 117 11.74 5.62 -23.99
CA LEU A 117 12.65 5.59 -22.84
C LEU A 117 13.89 4.74 -23.15
N LEU A 118 13.71 3.56 -23.74
CA LEU A 118 14.83 2.71 -24.16
C LEU A 118 15.72 3.41 -25.20
N ARG A 119 15.11 4.11 -26.17
CA ARG A 119 15.84 4.90 -27.18
C ARG A 119 16.62 6.07 -26.56
N LEU A 120 16.04 6.72 -25.54
CA LEU A 120 16.71 7.80 -24.81
C LEU A 120 17.88 7.29 -23.98
N ILE A 121 17.74 6.13 -23.32
CA ILE A 121 18.82 5.46 -22.59
C ILE A 121 19.96 5.11 -23.54
N GLU A 122 19.66 4.50 -24.68
CA GLU A 122 20.66 4.12 -25.69
C GLU A 122 21.37 5.34 -26.29
N ARG A 123 20.66 6.45 -26.48
CA ARG A 123 21.27 7.71 -26.90
C ARG A 123 22.13 8.34 -25.80
N GLY A 124 21.73 8.20 -24.53
CA GLY A 124 22.50 8.63 -23.37
C GLY A 124 23.85 7.92 -23.28
N THR A 125 23.86 6.59 -23.41
CA THR A 125 25.10 5.80 -23.37
C THR A 125 26.03 6.12 -24.54
N GLN A 126 25.49 6.36 -25.74
CA GLN A 126 26.27 6.82 -26.89
C GLN A 126 26.91 8.20 -26.66
N LEU A 127 26.19 9.13 -26.04
CA LEU A 127 26.71 10.45 -25.71
C LEU A 127 27.80 10.39 -24.64
N GLU A 128 27.63 9.56 -23.62
CA GLU A 128 28.67 9.32 -22.61
C GLU A 128 29.95 8.75 -23.22
N GLY A 129 29.83 7.80 -24.16
CA GLY A 129 30.96 7.29 -24.93
C GLY A 129 31.72 8.39 -25.67
N LYS A 130 30.99 9.25 -26.40
CA LYS A 130 31.59 10.41 -27.12
C LYS A 130 32.26 11.41 -26.18
N VAL A 131 31.67 11.68 -25.01
CA VAL A 131 32.28 12.55 -24.00
C VAL A 131 33.60 11.98 -23.51
N GLN A 132 33.66 10.66 -23.30
CA GLN A 132 34.89 10.01 -22.85
C GLN A 132 35.98 10.01 -23.93
N GLU A 133 35.63 9.78 -25.19
CA GLU A 133 36.56 9.94 -26.33
C GLU A 133 37.11 11.36 -26.42
N LEU A 134 36.24 12.37 -26.34
CA LEU A 134 36.65 13.77 -26.39
C LEU A 134 37.55 14.17 -25.21
N ARG A 135 37.34 13.58 -24.02
CA ARG A 135 38.23 13.79 -22.87
C ARG A 135 39.64 13.25 -23.11
N VAL A 136 39.76 12.08 -23.74
CA VAL A 136 41.06 11.50 -24.10
C VAL A 136 41.78 12.41 -25.10
N ILE A 137 41.08 12.84 -26.15
CA ILE A 137 41.64 13.74 -27.17
C ILE A 137 42.09 15.06 -26.53
N ARG A 138 41.26 15.66 -25.67
CA ARG A 138 41.63 16.91 -24.98
C ARG A 138 42.90 16.77 -24.15
N LYS A 139 43.04 15.66 -23.42
CA LYS A 139 44.23 15.40 -22.61
C LYS A 139 45.48 15.28 -23.47
N ASP A 140 45.37 14.64 -24.63
CA ASP A 140 46.48 14.50 -25.56
C ASP A 140 46.89 15.85 -26.17
N VAL A 141 45.92 16.65 -26.60
CA VAL A 141 46.15 18.02 -27.13
C VAL A 141 46.77 18.93 -26.07
N ASP A 142 46.30 18.91 -24.83
CA ASP A 142 46.88 19.68 -23.72
C ASP A 142 48.36 19.30 -23.49
N SER A 143 48.69 18.01 -23.57
CA SER A 143 50.07 17.55 -23.40
C SER A 143 50.99 18.04 -24.52
N HIS A 144 50.52 18.02 -25.77
CA HIS A 144 51.23 18.55 -26.91
C HIS A 144 51.42 20.07 -26.79
N PHE A 145 50.37 20.79 -26.41
CA PHE A 145 50.42 22.24 -26.21
C PHE A 145 51.43 22.65 -25.13
N GLN A 146 51.48 21.92 -24.01
CA GLN A 146 52.49 22.14 -22.97
C GLN A 146 53.90 21.90 -23.48
N ALA A 147 54.13 20.84 -24.26
CA ALA A 147 55.44 20.55 -24.86
C ALA A 147 55.88 21.63 -25.86
N THR A 148 54.97 22.11 -26.70
CA THR A 148 55.23 23.20 -27.66
C THR A 148 55.53 24.52 -26.96
N ASN A 149 54.80 24.87 -25.90
CA ASN A 149 55.08 26.09 -25.14
C ASN A 149 56.44 26.03 -24.42
N LYS A 150 56.82 24.88 -23.89
CA LYS A 150 58.14 24.70 -23.27
C LYS A 150 59.26 24.91 -24.30
N THR A 151 59.13 24.32 -25.49
CA THR A 151 60.10 24.51 -26.57
C THR A 151 60.12 25.95 -27.08
N LEU A 152 58.98 26.62 -27.18
CA LEU A 152 58.92 28.04 -27.55
C LEU A 152 59.67 28.92 -26.55
N ALA A 153 59.46 28.72 -25.25
CA ALA A 153 60.16 29.46 -24.19
C ALA A 153 61.68 29.26 -24.25
N GLU A 154 62.14 28.03 -24.53
CA GLU A 154 63.56 27.73 -24.72
C GLU A 154 64.15 28.45 -25.95
N GLN A 155 63.41 28.49 -27.06
CA GLN A 155 63.84 29.20 -28.28
C GLN A 155 63.87 30.73 -28.08
N GLU A 156 62.90 31.31 -27.37
CA GLU A 156 62.90 32.74 -27.04
C GLU A 156 64.08 33.13 -26.14
N SER A 157 64.44 32.28 -25.19
CA SER A 157 65.64 32.46 -24.36
C SER A 157 66.92 32.41 -25.21
N ARG A 158 67.04 31.43 -26.11
CA ARG A 158 68.17 31.35 -27.06
C ARG A 158 68.25 32.57 -27.97
N LYS A 159 67.13 33.01 -28.53
CA LYS A 159 67.06 34.21 -29.37
C LYS A 159 67.54 35.45 -28.62
N ARG A 160 67.10 35.65 -27.37
CA ARG A 160 67.59 36.74 -26.52
C ARG A 160 69.09 36.67 -26.31
N ASN A 161 69.63 35.51 -25.93
CA ASN A 161 71.07 35.32 -25.75
C ASN A 161 71.88 35.62 -27.02
N ILE A 162 71.39 35.24 -28.20
CA ILE A 162 72.05 35.54 -29.47
C ILE A 162 72.01 37.04 -29.77
N LEU A 163 70.86 37.69 -29.59
CA LEU A 163 70.71 39.13 -29.80
C LEU A 163 71.61 39.94 -28.87
N ASP A 164 71.68 39.54 -27.60
CA ASP A 164 72.55 40.17 -26.60
C ASP A 164 74.02 39.99 -26.96
N ASN A 165 74.43 38.82 -27.46
CA ASN A 165 75.79 38.59 -27.96
C ASN A 165 76.12 39.42 -29.20
N ILE A 166 75.19 39.55 -30.16
CA ILE A 166 75.38 40.40 -31.33
C ILE A 166 75.52 41.87 -30.90
N LYS A 167 74.66 42.33 -29.99
CA LYS A 167 74.70 43.69 -29.47
C LYS A 167 76.01 43.96 -28.72
N PHE A 168 76.46 43.01 -27.90
CA PHE A 168 77.75 43.07 -27.23
C PHE A 168 78.88 43.24 -28.24
N ARG A 169 78.96 42.39 -29.27
CA ARG A 169 80.01 42.48 -30.31
C ARG A 169 79.99 43.79 -31.08
N LYS A 170 78.81 44.31 -31.43
CA LYS A 170 78.67 45.61 -32.11
C LYS A 170 79.17 46.74 -31.21
N LEU A 171 78.73 46.79 -29.95
CA LEU A 171 79.18 47.78 -28.99
C LEU A 171 80.68 47.70 -28.73
N THR A 172 81.26 46.50 -28.66
CA THR A 172 82.72 46.34 -28.55
C THR A 172 83.44 46.89 -29.77
N SER A 173 82.98 46.57 -30.98
CA SER A 173 83.56 47.12 -32.22
C SER A 173 83.42 48.64 -32.31
N GLU A 174 82.27 49.19 -31.88
CA GLU A 174 82.04 50.64 -31.81
C GLU A 174 82.97 51.29 -30.78
N ILE A 175 83.14 50.69 -29.60
CA ILE A 175 84.09 51.15 -28.57
C ILE A 175 85.52 51.14 -29.11
N ASP A 176 85.94 50.08 -29.81
CA ASP A 176 87.28 49.98 -30.38
C ASP A 176 87.49 51.05 -31.46
N SER A 177 86.48 51.30 -32.31
CA SER A 177 86.53 52.35 -33.33
C SER A 177 86.54 53.76 -32.72
N LEU A 178 85.73 54.01 -31.69
CA LEU A 178 85.68 55.26 -30.95
C LEU A 178 86.95 55.48 -30.15
N ALA A 179 87.59 54.44 -29.62
CA ALA A 179 88.88 54.52 -28.94
C ALA A 179 89.98 54.93 -29.93
N LEU A 180 89.99 54.37 -31.14
CA LEU A 180 90.89 54.78 -32.22
C LEU A 180 90.62 56.22 -32.69
N GLU A 181 89.35 56.61 -32.80
CA GLU A 181 88.98 58.00 -33.11
C GLU A 181 89.36 58.95 -31.98
N ILE A 182 89.18 58.59 -30.71
CA ILE A 182 89.59 59.37 -29.53
C ILE A 182 91.12 59.48 -29.49
N GLU A 183 91.88 58.43 -29.82
CA GLU A 183 93.34 58.54 -29.96
C GLU A 183 93.76 59.44 -31.13
N ALA A 184 93.01 59.44 -32.23
CA ALA A 184 93.25 60.31 -33.38
C ALA A 184 92.85 61.77 -33.10
N TYR A 185 91.73 61.99 -32.39
CA TYR A 185 91.26 63.30 -31.97
C TYR A 185 92.08 63.84 -30.80
N ASN A 186 92.58 63.03 -29.87
CA ASN A 186 93.55 63.46 -28.85
C ASN A 186 94.90 63.84 -29.48
N ARG A 187 95.32 63.16 -30.55
CA ARG A 187 96.45 63.59 -31.37
C ARG A 187 96.20 64.94 -32.08
N LYS A 188 94.97 65.23 -32.51
CA LYS A 188 94.57 66.52 -33.11
C LYS A 188 94.22 67.61 -32.09
N ALA A 189 93.82 67.26 -30.86
CA ALA A 189 93.43 68.15 -29.79
C ALA A 189 94.62 68.66 -28.95
N ASN A 190 95.81 68.07 -29.14
CA ASN A 190 97.07 68.63 -28.65
C ASN A 190 97.56 69.88 -29.42
N GLU A 191 96.81 70.36 -30.42
CA GLU A 191 97.13 71.59 -31.16
C GLU A 191 96.11 72.73 -31.05
N VAL A 192 94.97 72.57 -30.37
CA VAL A 192 94.01 73.68 -30.22
C VAL A 192 93.46 73.71 -28.80
N SER A 193 94.03 74.60 -27.99
CA SER A 193 93.42 75.07 -26.75
C SER A 193 92.19 75.93 -27.04
N GLY A 194 91.11 75.70 -26.28
CA GLY A 194 90.07 76.69 -26.03
C GLY A 194 88.64 76.24 -26.38
N GLY A 195 87.82 76.00 -25.35
CA GLY A 195 86.36 75.88 -25.51
C GLY A 195 85.65 74.89 -24.59
N THR A 196 86.09 74.72 -23.33
CA THR A 196 85.65 73.62 -22.45
C THR A 196 84.32 73.80 -21.71
N ASP A 197 83.60 74.90 -21.86
CA ASP A 197 82.38 75.14 -21.08
C ASP A 197 81.07 75.16 -21.89
N LEU A 198 81.07 75.60 -23.16
CA LEU A 198 79.85 75.64 -23.97
C LEU A 198 79.43 74.24 -24.49
N ILE A 199 80.40 73.39 -24.85
CA ILE A 199 80.18 72.02 -25.35
C ILE A 199 79.64 71.09 -24.24
N LYS A 200 80.07 71.31 -22.99
CA LYS A 200 79.54 70.58 -21.84
C LYS A 200 78.07 70.92 -21.57
N SER A 201 77.69 72.18 -21.75
CA SER A 201 76.30 72.62 -21.58
C SER A 201 75.36 72.13 -22.70
N LEU A 202 75.82 72.13 -23.95
CA LEU A 202 75.06 71.59 -25.09
C LEU A 202 74.84 70.08 -24.99
N SER A 203 75.89 69.32 -24.64
CA SER A 203 75.80 67.87 -24.47
C SER A 203 74.92 67.45 -23.27
N THR A 204 74.88 68.25 -22.20
CA THR A 204 73.94 67.98 -21.09
C THR A 204 72.49 68.24 -21.50
N ILE A 205 72.21 69.31 -22.25
CA ILE A 205 70.86 69.61 -22.73
C ILE A 205 70.39 68.56 -23.76
N GLU A 206 71.25 68.15 -24.70
CA GLU A 206 70.92 67.11 -25.68
C GLU A 206 70.65 65.76 -25.01
N LYS A 207 71.44 65.40 -23.99
CA LYS A 207 71.23 64.18 -23.21
C LYS A 207 69.90 64.20 -22.46
N GLN A 208 69.57 65.33 -21.83
CA GLN A 208 68.27 65.53 -21.17
C GLN A 208 67.10 65.46 -22.17
N LEU A 209 67.28 65.98 -23.38
CA LEU A 209 66.25 65.94 -24.43
C LEU A 209 66.05 64.52 -25.00
N MET A 210 67.13 63.74 -25.16
CA MET A 210 67.04 62.33 -25.52
C MET A 210 66.37 61.50 -24.44
N GLU A 211 66.75 61.68 -23.16
CA GLU A 211 66.14 60.99 -22.03
C GLU A 211 64.64 61.32 -21.93
N ALA A 212 64.26 62.60 -22.07
CA ALA A 212 62.86 63.01 -22.05
C ALA A 212 62.06 62.40 -23.22
N ASN A 213 62.62 62.33 -24.42
CA ASN A 213 61.96 61.72 -25.58
C ASN A 213 61.86 60.18 -25.47
N ALA A 214 62.86 59.52 -24.88
CA ALA A 214 62.81 58.09 -24.60
C ALA A 214 61.70 57.76 -23.58
N ILE A 215 61.59 58.56 -22.51
CA ILE A 215 60.52 58.45 -21.52
C ILE A 215 59.16 58.71 -22.17
N LYS A 216 59.02 59.76 -22.98
CA LYS A 216 57.79 60.07 -23.71
C LYS A 216 57.35 58.91 -24.63
N SER A 217 58.29 58.35 -25.41
CA SER A 217 58.00 57.23 -26.31
C SER A 217 57.57 55.98 -25.54
N SER A 218 58.25 55.67 -24.43
CA SER A 218 57.89 54.57 -23.53
C SER A 218 56.49 54.75 -22.95
N LEU A 219 56.18 55.94 -22.41
CA LEU A 219 54.87 56.26 -21.84
C LEU A 219 53.76 56.21 -22.89
N VAL A 220 54.01 56.67 -24.12
CA VAL A 220 53.05 56.57 -25.23
C VAL A 220 52.79 55.10 -25.60
N GLY A 221 53.84 54.27 -25.65
CA GLY A 221 53.72 52.83 -25.86
C GLY A 221 52.89 52.15 -24.77
N SER A 222 53.20 52.40 -23.50
CA SER A 222 52.41 51.89 -22.37
C SER A 222 50.96 52.36 -22.41
N ARG A 223 50.70 53.63 -22.76
CA ARG A 223 49.34 54.16 -22.90
C ARG A 223 48.55 53.44 -23.99
N HIS A 224 49.17 53.14 -25.13
CA HIS A 224 48.52 52.39 -26.21
C HIS A 224 48.19 50.96 -25.81
N ILE A 225 49.10 50.27 -25.12
CA ILE A 225 48.86 48.91 -24.62
C ILE A 225 47.70 48.91 -23.62
N VAL A 226 47.76 49.78 -22.62
CA VAL A 226 46.70 49.89 -21.60
C VAL A 226 45.35 50.26 -22.24
N SER A 227 45.34 51.19 -23.20
CA SER A 227 44.11 51.57 -23.90
C SER A 227 43.52 50.43 -24.72
N ARG A 228 44.37 49.60 -25.35
CA ARG A 228 43.92 48.43 -26.13
C ARG A 228 43.34 47.36 -25.21
N THR A 229 44.03 47.04 -24.11
CA THR A 229 43.53 46.09 -23.11
C THR A 229 42.21 46.57 -22.49
N ARG A 230 42.07 47.88 -22.24
CA ARG A 230 40.81 48.46 -21.76
C ARG A 230 39.68 48.25 -22.77
N GLN A 231 39.91 48.52 -24.05
CA GLN A 231 38.91 48.31 -25.10
C GLN A 231 38.53 46.84 -25.26
N GLU A 232 39.51 45.92 -25.20
CA GLU A 232 39.25 44.48 -25.26
C GLU A 232 38.39 44.03 -24.07
N LYS A 233 38.69 44.49 -22.85
CA LYS A 233 37.90 44.18 -21.65
C LYS A 233 36.52 44.83 -21.63
N GLU A 234 36.38 46.07 -22.10
CA GLU A 234 35.06 46.69 -22.25
C GLU A 234 34.22 45.98 -23.33
N ARG A 235 34.84 45.41 -24.37
CA ARG A 235 34.14 44.60 -25.38
C ARG A 235 33.67 43.27 -24.80
N GLU A 236 34.54 42.54 -24.10
CA GLU A 236 34.18 41.29 -23.39
C GLU A 236 33.02 41.51 -22.40
N LEU A 237 32.99 42.65 -21.70
CA LEU A 237 31.93 42.98 -20.76
C LEU A 237 30.60 43.29 -21.47
N ARG A 238 30.64 43.96 -22.63
CA ARG A 238 29.45 44.27 -23.45
C ARG A 238 28.88 43.05 -24.17
N GLU A 239 29.73 42.09 -24.53
CA GLU A 239 29.35 40.85 -25.21
C GLU A 239 28.82 39.77 -24.25
N ARG A 240 29.07 39.89 -22.95
CA ARG A 240 28.46 39.01 -21.94
C ARG A 240 27.03 39.45 -21.64
N ASP A 241 26.06 38.65 -22.06
CA ASP A 241 24.67 38.75 -21.63
C ASP A 241 24.57 38.34 -20.14
N GLU A 242 24.90 39.27 -19.24
CA GLU A 242 24.83 39.06 -17.79
C GLU A 242 23.40 38.70 -17.34
N ASP A 243 22.39 39.23 -18.03
CA ASP A 243 20.98 38.94 -17.75
C ASP A 243 20.60 37.52 -18.18
N GLY A 244 21.06 37.07 -19.36
CA GLY A 244 20.92 35.70 -19.83
C GLY A 244 21.60 34.69 -18.89
N LEU A 245 22.86 34.94 -18.52
CA LEU A 245 23.62 34.08 -17.60
C LEU A 245 22.93 33.97 -16.23
N ARG A 246 22.40 35.08 -15.71
CA ARG A 246 21.69 35.10 -14.43
C ARG A 246 20.36 34.36 -14.49
N LYS A 247 19.63 34.46 -15.62
CA LYS A 247 18.42 33.67 -15.86
C LYS A 247 18.72 32.18 -15.91
N ASP A 248 19.75 31.77 -16.65
CA ASP A 248 20.17 30.37 -16.77
C ASP A 248 20.63 29.82 -15.41
N TYR A 249 21.44 30.58 -14.67
CA TYR A 249 21.87 30.21 -13.32
C TYR A 249 20.68 30.02 -12.37
N ASN A 250 19.72 30.94 -12.38
CA ASN A 250 18.51 30.84 -11.55
C ASN A 250 17.64 29.64 -11.96
N ALA A 251 17.52 29.36 -13.26
CA ALA A 251 16.78 28.21 -13.76
C ALA A 251 17.43 26.89 -13.30
N LEU A 252 18.75 26.73 -13.46
CA LEU A 252 19.47 25.56 -12.95
C LEU A 252 19.40 25.44 -11.43
N LEU A 253 19.43 26.56 -10.70
CA LEU A 253 19.32 26.55 -9.25
C LEU A 253 17.94 26.08 -8.78
N VAL A 254 16.88 26.54 -9.44
CA VAL A 254 15.50 26.09 -9.17
C VAL A 254 15.35 24.60 -9.50
N GLU A 255 15.87 24.15 -10.64
CA GLU A 255 15.83 22.74 -11.03
C GLU A 255 16.57 21.86 -10.02
N LYS A 256 17.80 22.24 -9.66
CA LYS A 256 18.59 21.54 -8.64
C LYS A 256 17.82 21.48 -7.31
N LYS A 257 17.26 22.60 -6.85
CA LYS A 257 16.55 22.64 -5.56
C LYS A 257 15.28 21.79 -5.59
N THR A 258 14.57 21.79 -6.72
CA THR A 258 13.39 20.96 -6.93
C THR A 258 13.76 19.48 -6.87
N LEU A 259 14.84 19.08 -7.56
CA LEU A 259 15.34 17.71 -7.53
C LEU A 259 15.78 17.29 -6.11
N GLU A 260 16.48 18.14 -5.38
CA GLU A 260 16.86 17.88 -3.98
C GLU A 260 15.63 17.64 -3.09
N LEU A 261 14.58 18.44 -3.26
CA LEU A 261 13.32 18.27 -2.53
C LEU A 261 12.63 16.95 -2.93
N SER A 262 12.55 16.64 -4.22
CA SER A 262 11.97 15.39 -4.70
C SER A 262 12.70 14.16 -4.17
N VAL A 263 14.05 14.18 -4.13
CA VAL A 263 14.83 13.08 -3.53
C VAL A 263 14.50 12.92 -2.05
N SER A 264 14.45 14.03 -1.30
CA SER A 264 14.12 13.99 0.13
C SER A 264 12.70 13.46 0.40
N GLU A 265 11.74 13.82 -0.45
CA GLU A 265 10.38 13.30 -0.37
C GLU A 265 10.32 11.80 -0.68
N LEU A 266 11.01 11.33 -1.72
CA LEU A 266 11.08 9.90 -2.05
C LEU A 266 11.71 9.09 -0.90
N GLU A 267 12.77 9.59 -0.27
CA GLU A 267 13.37 8.96 0.91
C GLU A 267 12.40 8.94 2.11
N ARG A 268 11.55 9.95 2.26
CA ARG A 268 10.51 9.98 3.29
C ARG A 268 9.42 8.96 3.00
N TYR A 269 8.97 8.84 1.75
CA TYR A 269 7.97 7.84 1.35
C TYR A 269 8.49 6.42 1.51
N GLN A 270 9.75 6.16 1.14
CA GLN A 270 10.38 4.85 1.36
C GLN A 270 10.40 4.48 2.84
N ARG A 271 10.80 5.40 3.72
CA ARG A 271 10.80 5.16 5.17
C ARG A 271 9.39 4.94 5.73
N ALA A 272 8.42 5.71 5.28
CA ALA A 272 7.02 5.55 5.71
C ALA A 272 6.44 4.20 5.27
N LEU A 273 6.70 3.79 4.02
CA LEU A 273 6.29 2.49 3.50
C LEU A 273 6.94 1.34 4.29
N ASP A 274 8.24 1.43 4.55
CA ASP A 274 8.97 0.43 5.33
C ASP A 274 8.41 0.30 6.74
N GLN A 275 8.06 1.41 7.39
CA GLN A 275 7.47 1.41 8.72
C GLN A 275 6.05 0.80 8.69
N ALA A 276 5.25 1.15 7.69
CA ALA A 276 3.91 0.59 7.51
C ALA A 276 3.97 -0.93 7.25
N LEU A 277 4.93 -1.40 6.45
CA LEU A 277 5.13 -2.82 6.18
C LEU A 277 5.55 -3.59 7.44
N MET A 278 6.46 -3.02 8.25
CA MET A 278 6.85 -3.61 9.53
C MET A 278 5.68 -3.70 10.51
N ALA A 279 4.90 -2.63 10.62
CA ALA A 279 3.72 -2.60 11.47
C ALA A 279 2.67 -3.64 11.01
N TYR A 280 2.40 -3.70 9.70
CA TYR A 280 1.48 -4.66 9.13
C TYR A 280 1.94 -6.10 9.38
N HIS A 281 3.22 -6.40 9.15
CA HIS A 281 3.79 -7.72 9.41
C HIS A 281 3.67 -8.13 10.88
N ALA A 282 4.01 -7.23 11.82
CA ALA A 282 3.90 -7.48 13.25
C ALA A 282 2.45 -7.75 13.68
N ILE A 283 1.49 -6.95 13.19
CA ILE A 283 0.06 -7.16 13.42
C ILE A 283 -0.37 -8.54 12.88
N LYS A 284 0.03 -8.88 11.66
CA LYS A 284 -0.34 -10.18 11.06
C LYS A 284 0.25 -11.37 11.79
N MET A 285 1.52 -11.31 12.20
CA MET A 285 2.12 -12.38 13.01
C MET A 285 1.41 -12.53 14.34
N HIS A 286 1.04 -11.42 15.00
CA HIS A 286 0.26 -11.46 16.24
C HIS A 286 -1.11 -12.13 16.03
N ASP A 287 -1.85 -11.73 14.99
CA ASP A 287 -3.16 -12.31 14.66
C ASP A 287 -3.06 -13.80 14.35
N ILE A 288 -2.09 -14.21 13.54
CA ILE A 288 -1.84 -15.63 13.23
C ILE A 288 -1.55 -16.41 14.51
N ASN A 289 -0.64 -15.91 15.35
CA ASN A 289 -0.25 -16.61 16.58
C ASN A 289 -1.40 -16.66 17.60
N LYS A 290 -2.29 -15.67 17.62
CA LYS A 290 -3.51 -15.71 18.42
C LYS A 290 -4.43 -16.86 17.97
N ILE A 291 -4.73 -16.93 16.67
CA ILE A 291 -5.58 -17.99 16.11
C ILE A 291 -4.93 -19.37 16.29
N LEU A 292 -3.61 -19.47 16.10
CA LEU A 292 -2.85 -20.70 16.34
C LEU A 292 -3.01 -21.21 17.77
N ARG A 293 -2.87 -20.33 18.78
CA ARG A 293 -3.02 -20.71 20.18
C ARG A 293 -4.43 -21.22 20.48
N GLU A 294 -5.46 -20.54 19.95
CA GLU A 294 -6.86 -20.94 20.11
C GLU A 294 -7.16 -22.30 19.45
N LEU A 295 -6.73 -22.47 18.20
CA LEU A 295 -6.92 -23.72 17.45
C LEU A 295 -6.13 -24.89 18.08
N TRP A 296 -4.88 -24.66 18.50
CA TRP A 296 -4.06 -25.69 19.13
C TRP A 296 -4.65 -26.17 20.44
N ALA A 297 -5.06 -25.25 21.33
CA ALA A 297 -5.67 -25.60 22.61
C ALA A 297 -6.98 -26.39 22.45
N THR A 298 -7.71 -26.17 21.36
CA THR A 298 -8.98 -26.86 21.09
C THR A 298 -8.76 -28.24 20.44
N THR A 299 -7.72 -28.38 19.61
CA THR A 299 -7.50 -29.58 18.77
C THR A 299 -6.52 -30.57 19.37
N TYR A 300 -5.44 -30.11 19.99
CA TYR A 300 -4.42 -30.98 20.54
C TYR A 300 -4.83 -31.56 21.90
N ARG A 301 -4.87 -32.89 22.00
CA ARG A 301 -5.25 -33.61 23.22
C ARG A 301 -4.07 -34.12 24.05
N GLY A 302 -2.83 -33.83 23.61
CA GLY A 302 -1.63 -34.23 24.33
C GLY A 302 -1.27 -33.25 25.44
N ASN A 303 -0.70 -33.76 26.54
CA ASN A 303 -0.28 -32.94 27.70
C ASN A 303 1.18 -32.47 27.62
N ASP A 304 1.85 -32.70 26.50
CA ASP A 304 3.29 -32.44 26.31
C ASP A 304 3.60 -31.10 25.63
N ILE A 305 2.63 -30.50 24.93
CA ILE A 305 2.76 -29.21 24.23
C ILE A 305 1.55 -28.34 24.56
N ASP A 306 1.80 -27.21 25.23
CA ASP A 306 0.74 -26.31 25.65
C ASP A 306 0.23 -25.47 24.47
N THR A 307 1.15 -24.85 23.73
CA THR A 307 0.83 -24.01 22.57
C THR A 307 1.95 -24.05 21.53
N ILE A 308 1.61 -23.65 20.30
CA ILE A 308 2.58 -23.44 19.22
C ILE A 308 2.52 -22.00 18.73
N GLU A 309 3.67 -21.49 18.27
CA GLU A 309 3.80 -20.11 17.80
C GLU A 309 4.73 -20.05 16.57
N ILE A 310 4.44 -19.14 15.63
CA ILE A 310 5.36 -18.79 14.55
C ILE A 310 6.15 -17.57 15.00
N VAL A 311 7.46 -17.73 15.13
CA VAL A 311 8.38 -16.65 15.46
C VAL A 311 9.06 -16.18 14.18
N SER A 312 9.03 -14.87 13.95
CA SER A 312 9.74 -14.21 12.87
C SER A 312 10.93 -13.44 13.43
N ASP A 313 12.14 -13.91 13.13
CA ASP A 313 13.38 -13.22 13.47
C ASP A 313 13.78 -12.31 12.29
N VAL A 314 14.04 -11.03 12.57
CA VAL A 314 14.47 -10.05 11.57
C VAL A 314 15.99 -10.02 11.54
N GLU A 315 16.59 -10.41 10.41
CA GLU A 315 18.00 -10.15 10.18
C GLU A 315 18.18 -8.68 9.81
N THR A 316 18.59 -7.87 10.79
CA THR A 316 18.96 -6.48 10.55
C THR A 316 20.29 -6.44 9.81
N ALA A 317 20.26 -6.49 8.48
CA ALA A 317 21.44 -6.17 7.68
C ALA A 317 21.70 -4.66 7.80
N GLU A 318 22.89 -4.28 8.25
CA GLU A 318 23.32 -2.88 8.49
C GLU A 318 23.43 -2.01 7.21
N SER A 319 23.00 -2.53 6.05
CA SER A 319 23.12 -1.85 4.76
C SER A 319 21.75 -1.46 4.20
N SER A 320 21.55 -0.15 4.01
CA SER A 320 20.31 0.53 3.60
C SER A 320 19.76 0.15 2.22
N ASN A 321 20.38 -0.79 1.51
CA ASN A 321 20.01 -1.19 0.13
C ASN A 321 19.61 -2.67 0.00
N VAL A 322 19.60 -3.44 1.08
CA VAL A 322 19.27 -4.87 1.02
C VAL A 322 17.84 -5.10 1.51
N ARG A 323 17.03 -5.77 0.68
CA ARG A 323 15.69 -6.25 1.06
C ARG A 323 15.77 -6.99 2.40
N ARG A 324 14.93 -6.62 3.37
CA ARG A 324 14.89 -7.27 4.68
C ARG A 324 14.59 -8.76 4.53
N SER A 325 15.39 -9.60 5.20
CA SER A 325 15.18 -11.04 5.27
C SER A 325 14.47 -11.37 6.57
N TYR A 326 13.38 -12.13 6.48
CA TYR A 326 12.65 -12.66 7.64
C TYR A 326 12.90 -14.16 7.74
N ASN A 327 13.43 -14.60 8.87
CA ASN A 327 13.58 -16.01 9.18
C ASN A 327 12.41 -16.45 10.05
N TYR A 328 11.65 -17.44 9.57
CA TYR A 328 10.51 -17.98 10.30
C TYR A 328 10.85 -19.33 10.91
N ARG A 329 10.45 -19.52 12.16
CA ARG A 329 10.54 -20.80 12.86
C ARG A 329 9.27 -21.07 13.65
N VAL A 330 8.89 -22.34 13.73
CA VAL A 330 7.74 -22.77 14.52
C VAL A 330 8.25 -23.27 15.85
N VAL A 331 7.79 -22.65 16.94
CA VAL A 331 8.15 -23.02 18.31
C VAL A 331 6.96 -23.65 19.02
N MET A 332 7.27 -24.51 19.97
CA MET A 332 6.32 -25.09 20.91
C MET A 332 6.67 -24.61 22.32
N HIS A 333 5.63 -24.34 23.11
CA HIS A 333 5.73 -24.02 24.53
C HIS A 333 5.44 -25.27 25.35
N ARG A 334 6.31 -25.53 26.33
CA ARG A 334 6.15 -26.62 27.30
C ARG A 334 6.48 -26.08 28.69
N GLY A 335 5.45 -25.67 29.43
CA GLY A 335 5.60 -24.84 30.61
C GLY A 335 6.32 -23.55 30.26
N ASP A 336 7.41 -23.25 30.99
CA ASP A 336 8.23 -22.06 30.75
C ASP A 336 9.26 -22.22 29.61
N ALA A 337 9.41 -23.43 29.05
CA ALA A 337 10.40 -23.69 28.01
C ALA A 337 9.84 -23.45 26.60
N ILE A 338 10.59 -22.69 25.79
CA ILE A 338 10.31 -22.46 24.37
C ILE A 338 11.29 -23.28 23.53
N LEU A 339 10.75 -24.19 22.71
CA LEU A 339 11.56 -25.14 21.93
C LEU A 339 11.20 -25.04 20.45
N ASP A 340 12.20 -25.10 19.56
CA ASP A 340 11.94 -25.25 18.13
C ASP A 340 11.32 -26.64 17.85
N MET A 341 10.22 -26.67 17.10
CA MET A 341 9.55 -27.90 16.71
C MET A 341 10.35 -28.67 15.66
N ARG A 342 11.18 -27.99 14.85
CA ARG A 342 11.93 -28.63 13.76
C ARG A 342 12.85 -29.72 14.32
N GLY A 343 12.61 -30.96 13.89
CA GLY A 343 13.39 -32.12 14.33
C GLY A 343 13.05 -32.62 15.75
N ARG A 344 12.05 -32.04 16.43
CA ARG A 344 11.66 -32.40 17.81
C ARG A 344 10.21 -32.86 17.97
N CYS A 345 9.41 -32.79 16.92
CA CYS A 345 8.02 -33.25 16.92
C CYS A 345 7.82 -34.60 16.24
N SER A 346 6.82 -35.35 16.70
CA SER A 346 6.38 -36.63 16.11
C SER A 346 5.72 -36.42 14.74
N ALA A 347 5.51 -37.49 13.98
CA ALA A 347 4.80 -37.43 12.70
C ALA A 347 3.37 -36.88 12.87
N GLY A 348 2.61 -37.34 13.86
CA GLY A 348 1.26 -36.84 14.17
C GLY A 348 1.24 -35.35 14.54
N GLN A 349 2.18 -34.92 15.39
CA GLN A 349 2.31 -33.51 15.78
C GLN A 349 2.63 -32.61 14.58
N LYS A 350 3.47 -33.08 13.65
CA LYS A 350 3.78 -32.33 12.41
C LYS A 350 2.54 -32.13 11.56
N VAL A 351 1.78 -33.19 11.32
CA VAL A 351 0.57 -33.11 10.48
C VAL A 351 -0.45 -32.17 11.10
N LEU A 352 -0.72 -32.30 12.40
CA LEU A 352 -1.65 -31.42 13.10
C LEU A 352 -1.17 -29.96 13.11
N ALA A 353 0.10 -29.71 13.43
CA ALA A 353 0.66 -28.35 13.42
C ALA A 353 0.56 -27.72 12.03
N CYS A 354 0.91 -28.45 10.97
CA CYS A 354 0.77 -27.98 9.59
C CYS A 354 -0.68 -27.63 9.24
N LEU A 355 -1.64 -28.46 9.66
CA LEU A 355 -3.07 -28.21 9.43
C LEU A 355 -3.55 -26.94 10.15
N VAL A 356 -3.25 -26.83 11.44
CA VAL A 356 -3.63 -25.68 12.28
C VAL A 356 -2.99 -24.39 11.76
N ILE A 357 -1.73 -24.44 11.32
CA ILE A 357 -1.04 -23.31 10.68
C ILE A 357 -1.73 -22.88 9.38
N ARG A 358 -2.11 -23.83 8.52
CA ARG A 358 -2.81 -23.49 7.28
C ARG A 358 -4.18 -22.85 7.55
N LEU A 359 -4.89 -23.33 8.56
CA LEU A 359 -6.16 -22.74 8.99
C LEU A 359 -5.98 -21.31 9.52
N ALA A 360 -4.99 -21.09 10.40
CA ALA A 360 -4.72 -19.76 10.94
C ALA A 360 -4.27 -18.76 9.87
N LEU A 361 -3.45 -19.20 8.91
CA LEU A 361 -3.06 -18.37 7.76
C LEU A 361 -4.24 -18.04 6.86
N ALA A 362 -5.08 -19.03 6.53
CA ALA A 362 -6.27 -18.79 5.72
C ALA A 362 -7.19 -17.77 6.39
N GLU A 363 -7.40 -17.85 7.70
CA GLU A 363 -8.24 -16.90 8.42
C GLU A 363 -7.64 -15.49 8.50
N SER A 364 -6.33 -15.37 8.76
CA SER A 364 -5.69 -14.06 8.90
C SER A 364 -5.54 -13.30 7.58
N PHE A 365 -5.39 -14.04 6.45
CA PHE A 365 -5.15 -13.44 5.13
C PHE A 365 -6.36 -13.45 4.20
N CYS A 366 -7.27 -14.42 4.32
CA CYS A 366 -8.40 -14.60 3.41
C CYS A 366 -9.73 -14.33 4.13
N LEU A 367 -10.12 -13.05 4.22
CA LEU A 367 -11.37 -12.63 4.88
C LEU A 367 -12.63 -13.20 4.19
N ASP A 368 -12.59 -13.38 2.86
CA ASP A 368 -13.76 -13.78 2.05
C ASP A 368 -13.61 -15.13 1.32
N CYS A 369 -12.53 -15.88 1.55
CA CYS A 369 -12.30 -17.18 0.93
C CYS A 369 -11.93 -18.23 1.99
N GLY A 370 -12.95 -18.85 2.59
CA GLY A 370 -12.79 -19.91 3.59
C GLY A 370 -12.71 -21.32 2.99
N ILE A 371 -12.15 -21.48 1.80
CA ILE A 371 -11.97 -22.81 1.18
C ILE A 371 -10.63 -23.40 1.62
N LEU A 372 -10.66 -24.55 2.29
CA LEU A 372 -9.47 -25.35 2.59
C LEU A 372 -9.59 -26.74 1.97
N ALA A 373 -8.57 -27.16 1.22
CA ALA A 373 -8.49 -28.50 0.67
C ALA A 373 -7.36 -29.29 1.37
N LEU A 374 -7.71 -30.48 1.87
CA LEU A 374 -6.80 -31.44 2.49
C LEU A 374 -6.73 -32.68 1.61
N ASP A 375 -5.58 -32.87 0.98
CA ASP A 375 -5.29 -34.05 0.16
C ASP A 375 -4.51 -35.07 0.98
N GLU A 376 -5.14 -36.23 1.20
CA GLU A 376 -4.66 -37.36 2.00
C GLU A 376 -4.06 -36.95 3.37
N PRO A 377 -4.85 -36.31 4.25
CA PRO A 377 -4.34 -35.79 5.53
C PRO A 377 -3.94 -36.88 6.53
N THR A 378 -4.30 -38.14 6.24
CA THR A 378 -4.02 -39.34 7.02
C THR A 378 -2.67 -40.00 6.69
N THR A 379 -1.93 -39.47 5.70
CA THR A 379 -0.62 -40.03 5.29
C THR A 379 0.35 -40.15 6.47
N ASN A 380 0.91 -41.34 6.67
CA ASN A 380 1.90 -41.65 7.72
C ASN A 380 1.41 -41.42 9.17
N LEU A 381 0.10 -41.46 9.41
CA LEU A 381 -0.47 -41.43 10.75
C LEU A 381 -0.84 -42.84 11.24
N ASP A 382 -0.69 -43.07 12.53
CA ASP A 382 -1.21 -44.29 13.19
C ASP A 382 -2.71 -44.13 13.52
N ALA A 383 -3.36 -45.23 13.88
CA ALA A 383 -4.80 -45.25 14.16
C ALA A 383 -5.23 -44.24 15.23
N LEU A 384 -4.41 -44.03 16.26
CA LEU A 384 -4.69 -43.08 17.34
C LEU A 384 -4.59 -41.63 16.85
N ASN A 385 -3.59 -41.30 16.04
CA ASN A 385 -3.45 -39.97 15.46
C ASN A 385 -4.52 -39.70 14.40
N ILE A 386 -4.98 -40.71 13.65
CA ILE A 386 -6.12 -40.60 12.73
C ILE A 386 -7.40 -40.24 13.50
N GLU A 387 -7.68 -40.93 14.61
CA GLU A 387 -8.82 -40.61 15.48
C GLU A 387 -8.73 -39.21 16.08
N SER A 388 -7.54 -38.81 16.54
CA SER A 388 -7.28 -37.47 17.07
C SER A 388 -7.47 -36.39 16.01
N LEU A 389 -7.01 -36.64 14.78
CA LEU A 389 -7.17 -35.73 13.64
C LEU A 389 -8.64 -35.60 13.25
N ALA A 390 -9.38 -36.71 13.16
CA ALA A 390 -10.81 -36.71 12.88
C ALA A 390 -11.59 -35.94 13.96
N ALA A 391 -11.21 -36.11 15.23
CA ALA A 391 -11.79 -35.36 16.34
C ALA A 391 -11.53 -33.86 16.24
N SER A 392 -10.28 -33.49 15.93
CA SER A 392 -9.83 -32.11 15.78
C SER A 392 -10.55 -31.42 14.62
N LEU A 393 -10.62 -32.07 13.47
CA LEU A 393 -11.32 -31.55 12.30
C LEU A 393 -12.82 -31.40 12.55
N ALA A 394 -13.45 -32.36 13.23
CA ALA A 394 -14.85 -32.25 13.61
C ALA A 394 -15.13 -31.02 14.48
N GLU A 395 -14.28 -30.73 15.47
CA GLU A 395 -14.40 -29.52 16.29
C GLU A 395 -14.21 -28.24 15.48
N ILE A 396 -13.20 -28.20 14.60
CA ILE A 396 -12.99 -27.06 13.69
C ILE A 396 -14.23 -26.82 12.83
N ILE A 397 -14.79 -27.87 12.23
CA ILE A 397 -15.96 -27.75 11.35
C ILE A 397 -17.19 -27.30 12.15
N ARG A 398 -17.41 -27.82 13.36
CA ARG A 398 -18.52 -27.39 14.23
C ARG A 398 -18.43 -25.92 14.62
N HIS A 399 -17.25 -25.50 15.11
CA HIS A 399 -17.01 -24.12 15.49
C HIS A 399 -17.19 -23.17 14.30
N ARG A 400 -16.79 -23.61 13.10
CA ARG A 400 -16.89 -22.79 11.88
C ARG A 400 -18.20 -22.93 11.11
N ARG A 401 -19.05 -23.90 11.43
CA ARG A 401 -20.40 -24.02 10.85
C ARG A 401 -21.28 -22.80 11.15
N GLN A 402 -20.94 -22.05 12.20
CA GLN A 402 -21.59 -20.79 12.55
C GLN A 402 -21.12 -19.60 11.69
N GLN A 403 -19.97 -19.70 11.03
CA GLN A 403 -19.44 -18.68 10.13
C GLN A 403 -19.97 -18.89 8.71
N ARG A 404 -20.37 -17.81 8.02
CA ARG A 404 -21.12 -17.90 6.74
C ARG A 404 -20.32 -18.44 5.54
N ASN A 405 -18.99 -18.52 5.60
CA ASN A 405 -18.14 -18.69 4.40
C ASN A 405 -17.03 -19.77 4.50
N PHE A 406 -17.19 -20.82 5.33
CA PHE A 406 -16.18 -21.89 5.45
C PHE A 406 -16.55 -23.15 4.66
N GLN A 407 -15.65 -23.63 3.80
CA GLN A 407 -15.78 -24.86 3.02
C GLN A 407 -14.50 -25.70 3.17
N LEU A 408 -14.66 -26.93 3.68
CA LEU A 408 -13.56 -27.88 3.77
C LEU A 408 -13.75 -29.00 2.74
N LEU A 409 -12.75 -29.20 1.88
CA LEU A 409 -12.65 -30.33 0.98
C LEU A 409 -11.62 -31.31 1.54
N VAL A 410 -12.03 -32.56 1.75
CA VAL A 410 -11.12 -33.63 2.19
C VAL A 410 -11.09 -34.70 1.13
N ILE A 411 -9.89 -35.04 0.66
CA ILE A 411 -9.63 -36.14 -0.25
C ILE A 411 -8.88 -37.18 0.57
N THR A 412 -9.41 -38.39 0.66
CA THR A 412 -8.77 -39.49 1.38
C THR A 412 -9.13 -40.84 0.75
N HIS A 413 -8.24 -41.82 0.90
CA HIS A 413 -8.54 -43.24 0.67
C HIS A 413 -8.73 -44.04 1.97
N ASP A 414 -8.63 -43.40 3.14
CA ASP A 414 -8.81 -44.04 4.44
C ASP A 414 -10.31 -44.12 4.80
N GLU A 415 -10.90 -45.30 4.63
CA GLU A 415 -12.31 -45.56 4.93
C GLU A 415 -12.64 -45.33 6.41
N ARG A 416 -11.72 -45.71 7.32
CA ARG A 416 -11.91 -45.52 8.77
C ARG A 416 -11.97 -44.04 9.13
N PHE A 417 -11.17 -43.21 8.47
CA PHE A 417 -11.22 -41.76 8.69
C PHE A 417 -12.55 -41.15 8.24
N ILE A 418 -13.11 -41.61 7.14
CA ILE A 418 -14.44 -41.19 6.66
C ILE A 418 -15.53 -41.61 7.66
N GLU A 419 -15.48 -42.86 8.16
CA GLU A 419 -16.42 -43.35 9.19
C GLU A 419 -16.34 -42.52 10.47
N LEU A 420 -15.13 -42.18 10.94
CA LEU A 420 -14.93 -41.35 12.13
C LEU A 420 -15.49 -39.92 11.98
N LEU A 421 -15.44 -39.35 10.77
CA LEU A 421 -16.05 -38.05 10.46
C LEU A 421 -17.58 -38.15 10.37
N GLY A 422 -18.10 -39.23 9.78
CA GLY A 422 -19.53 -39.53 9.70
C GLY A 422 -20.16 -39.73 11.09
N ALA A 423 -19.50 -40.51 11.96
CA ALA A 423 -19.94 -40.78 13.33
C ALA A 423 -20.01 -39.54 14.24
N ARG A 424 -19.41 -38.42 13.81
CA ARG A 424 -19.40 -37.15 14.56
C ARG A 424 -20.44 -36.14 14.04
N ASP A 425 -21.36 -36.57 13.17
CA ASP A 425 -22.43 -35.78 12.54
C ASP A 425 -21.93 -34.54 11.77
N VAL A 426 -20.74 -34.67 11.16
CA VAL A 426 -20.11 -33.57 10.42
C VAL A 426 -20.35 -33.69 8.92
N VAL A 427 -20.53 -34.90 8.41
CA VAL A 427 -20.66 -35.21 6.98
C VAL A 427 -21.81 -36.18 6.75
N ASP A 428 -22.77 -35.80 5.90
CA ASP A 428 -23.92 -36.64 5.55
C ASP A 428 -23.66 -37.51 4.30
N ASP A 429 -22.97 -36.94 3.32
CA ASP A 429 -22.71 -37.54 2.01
C ASP A 429 -21.24 -37.33 1.61
N TYR A 430 -20.69 -38.25 0.83
CA TYR A 430 -19.37 -38.13 0.23
C TYR A 430 -19.39 -38.47 -1.25
N TYR A 431 -18.34 -38.04 -1.95
CA TYR A 431 -18.14 -38.33 -3.38
C TYR A 431 -17.05 -39.39 -3.53
N LEU A 432 -17.42 -40.54 -4.08
CA LEU A 432 -16.52 -41.64 -4.39
C LEU A 432 -16.05 -41.53 -5.84
N VAL A 433 -14.74 -41.45 -6.04
CA VAL A 433 -14.13 -41.42 -7.37
C VAL A 433 -13.59 -42.81 -7.71
N LYS A 434 -14.12 -43.43 -8.77
CA LYS A 434 -13.72 -44.76 -9.26
C LYS A 434 -13.53 -44.75 -10.77
N LYS A 435 -12.65 -45.60 -11.29
CA LYS A 435 -12.53 -45.83 -12.74
C LYS A 435 -13.66 -46.73 -13.22
N ASP A 436 -14.27 -46.38 -14.35
CA ASP A 436 -15.23 -47.26 -15.03
C ASP A 436 -14.51 -48.37 -15.82
N ASP A 437 -15.28 -49.28 -16.42
CA ASP A 437 -14.75 -50.41 -17.21
C ASP A 437 -13.90 -49.98 -18.42
N ARG A 438 -13.94 -48.70 -18.79
CA ARG A 438 -13.15 -48.09 -19.86
C ARG A 438 -11.91 -47.35 -19.34
N GLY A 439 -11.67 -47.38 -18.03
CA GLY A 439 -10.55 -46.72 -17.37
C GLY A 439 -10.75 -45.21 -17.13
N LEU A 440 -11.95 -44.66 -17.37
CA LEU A 440 -12.27 -43.25 -17.19
C LEU A 440 -12.77 -42.98 -15.76
N SER A 441 -12.31 -41.90 -15.14
CA SER A 441 -12.73 -41.50 -13.79
C SER A 441 -14.20 -41.07 -13.78
N ARG A 442 -15.00 -41.71 -12.91
CA ARG A 442 -16.39 -41.33 -12.63
C ARG A 442 -16.59 -41.04 -11.15
N ILE A 443 -17.49 -40.11 -10.87
CA ILE A 443 -17.81 -39.64 -9.52
C ILE A 443 -19.20 -40.14 -9.14
N PHE A 444 -19.32 -40.76 -7.97
CA PHE A 444 -20.57 -41.29 -7.44
C PHE A 444 -20.84 -40.68 -6.06
N LYS A 445 -22.03 -40.14 -5.85
CA LYS A 445 -22.45 -39.64 -4.53
C LYS A 445 -22.94 -40.82 -3.67
N GLN A 446 -22.43 -40.94 -2.45
CA GLN A 446 -22.85 -41.96 -1.48
C GLN A 446 -23.20 -41.31 -0.14
N SER A 447 -24.11 -41.92 0.61
CA SER A 447 -24.59 -41.40 1.91
C SER A 447 -23.98 -42.21 3.05
N LEU A 448 -23.51 -41.52 4.09
CA LEU A 448 -22.91 -42.10 5.29
C LEU A 448 -23.94 -42.62 6.29
N ARG A 449 -25.21 -42.19 6.19
CA ARG A 449 -26.30 -42.56 7.12
C ARG A 449 -26.79 -44.02 6.99
N LYS A 450 -26.09 -44.88 6.25
CA LYS A 450 -26.48 -46.27 5.97
C LYS A 450 -25.49 -47.33 6.48
N LEU A 451 -24.50 -46.94 7.29
CA LEU A 451 -23.53 -47.84 7.92
C LEU A 451 -23.90 -48.13 9.37
#